data_AF-A0A959Y8D4-F1
#
_entry.id   AF-A0A959Y8D4-F1
#
_cell.length_a   1.000
_cell.length_b   1.000
_cell.length_c   1.000
_cell.angle_alpha   90.00
_cell.angle_beta   90.00
_cell.angle_gamma   90.00
#
_symmetry.space_group_name_H-M   'P 1'
#
loop_
_entity.id
_entity.type
_entity.pdbx_description
1 polymer ?
#
loop_
_entity_poly.entity_id
_entity_poly.type
_entity_poly.pdbx_seq_one_letter_code
_entity_poly.pdbx_strand_id
1 'polypeptide(L)'
;MIVQDPDRVVLSAAQKARKINQDNDLYGTFAEIGAGQETVRQFFRAGGASNTIAKAMSAYDKDFSNAIYGPEPGNRFVCESRLMNML
;
A
#
# COMPACT_ATOMS: atom_id res chain seq x y z
N MET A 1 7.41 -15.39 21.50
CA MET A 1 6.38 -16.31 20.94
C MET A 1 5.15 -15.48 20.64
N ILE A 2 4.73 -15.40 19.37
CA ILE A 2 3.42 -14.83 19.05
C ILE A 2 2.40 -15.91 19.41
N VAL A 3 1.58 -15.66 20.42
CA VAL A 3 0.46 -16.53 20.78
C VAL A 3 -0.56 -16.40 19.65
N GLN A 4 -0.73 -17.46 18.86
CA GLN A 4 -1.83 -17.53 17.91
C GLN A 4 -3.11 -17.84 18.69
N ASP A 5 -4.01 -16.87 18.70
CA ASP A 5 -5.37 -17.04 19.20
C ASP A 5 -6.09 -18.13 18.39
N PRO A 6 -6.49 -19.27 19.00
CA PRO A 6 -7.10 -20.39 18.31
C PRO A 6 -8.48 -20.06 17.71
N ASP A 7 -9.16 -19.01 18.19
CA ASP A 7 -10.46 -18.57 17.68
C ASP A 7 -10.35 -17.49 16.60
N ARG A 8 -9.12 -17.11 16.21
CA ARG A 8 -8.89 -16.08 15.21
C ARG A 8 -9.30 -16.56 13.82
N VAL A 9 -10.39 -16.02 13.31
CA VAL A 9 -10.78 -16.18 11.90
C VAL A 9 -9.75 -15.51 10.98
N VAL A 10 -8.99 -16.31 10.23
CA VAL A 10 -8.02 -15.82 9.25
C VAL A 10 -8.74 -15.46 7.95
N LEU A 11 -8.93 -14.17 7.73
CA LEU A 11 -9.51 -13.65 6.48
C LEU A 11 -8.55 -13.81 5.30
N SER A 12 -9.09 -14.10 4.11
CA SER A 12 -8.36 -14.04 2.85
C SER A 12 -7.96 -12.60 2.50
N ALA A 13 -7.01 -12.41 1.59
CA ALA A 13 -6.61 -11.08 1.13
C ALA A 13 -7.79 -10.28 0.57
N ALA A 14 -8.65 -10.92 -0.22
CA ALA A 14 -9.86 -10.30 -0.77
C ALA A 14 -10.86 -9.89 0.33
N GLN A 15 -11.05 -10.71 1.36
CA GLN A 15 -11.92 -10.38 2.49
C GLN A 15 -11.38 -9.20 3.32
N LYS A 16 -10.06 -9.16 3.56
CA LYS A 16 -9.40 -8.04 4.24
C LYS A 16 -9.54 -6.74 3.45
N ALA A 17 -9.23 -6.78 2.15
CA ALA A 17 -9.32 -5.63 1.27
C ALA A 17 -10.76 -5.13 1.13
N ARG A 18 -11.74 -6.04 1.01
CA ARG A 18 -13.16 -5.68 0.98
C ARG A 18 -13.61 -4.97 2.25
N LYS A 19 -13.20 -5.48 3.42
CA LYS A 19 -13.54 -4.87 4.70
C LYS A 19 -13.05 -3.43 4.76
N ILE A 20 -11.81 -3.17 4.32
CA ILE A 20 -11.25 -1.81 4.27
C ILE A 20 -12.00 -0.95 3.25
N ASN A 21 -12.30 -1.46 2.06
CA ASN A 21 -13.05 -0.71 1.03
C ASN A 21 -14.47 -0.31 1.45
N GLN A 22 -15.03 -0.92 2.50
CA GLN A 22 -16.36 -0.59 3.02
C GLN A 22 -16.30 0.37 4.22
N ASP A 23 -15.09 0.72 4.66
CA ASP A 23 -14.86 1.68 5.72
C ASP A 23 -14.85 3.09 5.11
N ASN A 24 -15.88 3.88 5.42
CA ASN A 24 -16.02 5.23 4.88
C ASN A 24 -15.10 6.24 5.58
N ASP A 25 -14.48 5.88 6.69
CA ASP A 25 -13.51 6.74 7.39
C ASP A 25 -12.12 6.67 6.73
N LEU A 26 -11.91 5.73 5.79
CA LEU A 26 -10.64 5.50 5.14
C LEU A 26 -10.70 5.94 3.67
N TYR A 27 -10.08 7.07 3.36
CA TYR A 27 -9.93 7.55 1.99
C TYR A 27 -8.52 8.06 1.75
N GLY A 28 -7.83 7.54 0.72
CA GLY A 28 -6.44 7.92 0.50
C GLY A 28 -5.79 7.35 -0.74
N THR A 29 -4.46 7.34 -0.73
CA THR A 29 -3.63 6.94 -1.87
C THR A 29 -2.79 5.72 -1.51
N PHE A 30 -2.64 4.79 -2.45
CA PHE A 30 -1.61 3.75 -2.38
C PHE A 30 -0.34 4.24 -3.09
N ALA A 31 0.78 4.29 -2.36
CA ALA A 31 2.11 4.53 -2.91
C ALA A 31 2.95 3.26 -2.73
N GLU A 32 3.25 2.57 -3.83
CA GLU A 32 4.00 1.31 -3.80
C GLU A 32 5.32 1.42 -4.58
N ILE A 33 6.44 1.10 -3.94
CA ILE A 33 7.73 0.87 -4.60
C ILE A 33 8.06 -0.60 -4.44
N GLY A 34 8.19 -1.33 -5.55
CA GLY A 34 8.33 -2.78 -5.52
C GLY A 34 6.98 -3.52 -5.53
N ALA A 35 7.05 -4.85 -5.61
CA ALA A 35 5.90 -5.77 -5.47
C ALA A 35 4.80 -5.77 -6.56
N GLY A 36 5.05 -5.26 -7.77
CA GLY A 36 4.10 -5.32 -8.90
C GLY A 36 2.78 -4.54 -8.76
N GLN A 37 2.65 -3.62 -7.80
CA GLN A 37 1.36 -3.03 -7.38
C GLN A 37 0.36 -4.10 -6.90
N GLU A 38 0.88 -5.22 -6.37
CA GLU A 38 0.05 -6.34 -5.97
C GLU A 38 -0.83 -6.03 -4.75
N THR A 39 -0.45 -5.05 -3.92
CA THR A 39 -1.25 -4.65 -2.75
C THR A 39 -2.52 -3.96 -3.22
N VAL A 40 -2.42 -2.82 -3.92
CA VAL A 40 -3.59 -2.08 -4.38
C VAL A 40 -4.47 -2.91 -5.32
N ARG A 41 -3.87 -3.84 -6.09
CA ARG A 41 -4.60 -4.79 -6.93
C ARG A 41 -5.62 -5.61 -6.15
N GLN A 42 -5.32 -6.04 -4.92
CA GLN A 42 -6.29 -6.77 -4.10
C GLN A 42 -7.50 -5.90 -3.76
N PHE A 43 -7.30 -4.61 -3.49
CA PHE A 43 -8.38 -3.67 -3.17
C PHE A 43 -9.25 -3.38 -4.40
N PHE A 44 -8.66 -3.18 -5.57
CA PHE A 44 -9.45 -3.02 -6.79
C PHE A 44 -10.28 -4.27 -7.11
N ARG A 45 -9.70 -5.48 -6.97
CA ARG A 45 -10.41 -6.74 -7.26
C ARG A 45 -11.47 -7.09 -6.23
N ALA A 46 -11.33 -6.67 -4.98
CA ALA A 46 -12.33 -6.88 -3.93
C ALA A 46 -13.61 -6.04 -4.14
N GLY A 47 -13.54 -4.96 -4.94
CA GLY A 47 -14.64 -4.04 -5.18
C GLY A 47 -14.93 -3.10 -4.01
N GLY A 48 -15.68 -2.02 -4.26
CA GLY A 48 -15.91 -0.94 -3.29
C GLY A 48 -14.78 0.08 -3.18
N ALA A 49 -13.69 -0.11 -3.93
CA ALA A 49 -12.50 0.75 -3.89
C ALA A 49 -12.75 2.22 -4.26
N SER A 50 -13.84 2.54 -4.97
CA SER A 50 -14.19 3.93 -5.30
C SER A 50 -14.43 4.80 -4.07
N ASN A 51 -14.82 4.18 -2.94
CA ASN A 51 -15.13 4.89 -1.71
C ASN A 51 -13.89 5.15 -0.85
N THR A 52 -12.77 4.47 -1.14
CA THR A 52 -11.59 4.46 -0.27
C THR A 52 -10.28 4.80 -0.97
N ILE A 53 -10.22 4.66 -2.30
CA ILE A 53 -9.00 4.89 -3.08
C ILE A 53 -9.17 6.12 -3.95
N ALA A 54 -8.45 7.19 -3.60
CA ALA A 54 -8.31 8.39 -4.40
C ALA A 54 -7.34 8.20 -5.57
N LYS A 55 -6.23 7.52 -5.32
CA LYS A 55 -5.15 7.31 -6.29
C LYS A 55 -4.35 6.05 -5.96
N ALA A 56 -3.78 5.45 -6.99
CA ALA A 56 -2.76 4.41 -6.86
C ALA A 56 -1.54 4.81 -7.68
N MET A 57 -0.34 4.69 -7.13
CA MET A 57 0.88 5.06 -7.82
C MET A 57 2.03 4.12 -7.51
N SER A 58 2.96 4.03 -8.46
CA SER A 58 4.17 3.24 -8.30
C SER A 58 5.37 3.87 -8.98
N ALA A 59 6.54 3.70 -8.38
CA ALA A 59 7.82 4.20 -8.89
C ALA A 59 8.93 3.18 -8.62
N TYR A 60 9.01 2.14 -9.45
CA TYR A 60 10.03 1.08 -9.35
C TYR A 60 11.42 1.56 -9.70
N ASP A 61 11.49 2.29 -10.81
CA ASP A 61 12.74 2.79 -11.31
C ASP A 61 13.27 3.89 -10.38
N LYS A 62 14.58 3.87 -10.16
CA LYS A 62 15.24 4.80 -9.24
C LYS A 62 15.06 6.25 -9.71
N ASP A 63 15.19 6.51 -11.00
CA ASP A 63 15.13 7.88 -11.52
C ASP A 63 13.70 8.39 -11.52
N PHE A 64 12.71 7.53 -11.82
CA PHE A 64 11.30 7.85 -11.60
C PHE A 64 10.96 8.08 -10.13
N SER A 65 11.46 7.24 -9.22
CA SER A 65 11.27 7.41 -7.77
C SER A 65 11.88 8.72 -7.27
N ASN A 66 13.05 9.11 -7.80
CA ASN A 66 13.66 10.40 -7.51
C ASN A 66 12.88 11.58 -8.09
N ALA A 67 12.34 11.44 -9.30
CA ALA A 67 11.54 12.49 -9.91
C ALA A 67 10.24 12.76 -9.15
N ILE A 68 9.66 11.72 -8.53
CA ILE A 68 8.39 11.82 -7.80
C ILE A 68 8.61 12.19 -6.33
N TYR A 69 9.53 11.50 -5.64
CA TYR A 69 9.72 11.60 -4.19
C TYR A 69 11.01 12.33 -3.78
N GLY A 70 11.73 12.90 -4.75
CA GLY A 70 13.00 13.57 -4.52
C GLY A 70 14.20 12.61 -4.39
N PRO A 71 15.44 13.13 -4.48
CA PRO A 71 16.66 12.34 -4.33
C PRO A 71 16.89 11.91 -2.88
N GLU A 72 17.47 10.71 -2.67
CA GLU A 72 17.81 10.25 -1.32
C GLU A 72 19.23 10.64 -0.88
N PRO A 73 19.41 11.28 0.29
CA PRO A 73 20.72 11.52 0.89
C PRO A 73 21.38 10.18 1.27
N GLY A 74 22.26 9.66 0.41
CA GLY A 74 22.94 8.37 0.62
C GLY A 74 22.55 7.28 -0.37
N ASN A 75 21.71 7.58 -1.37
CA ASN A 75 21.43 6.71 -2.51
C ASN A 75 20.92 5.31 -2.12
N ARG A 76 20.17 5.22 -1.01
CA ARG A 76 19.52 3.99 -0.53
C ARG A 76 18.00 4.18 -0.57
N PHE A 77 17.28 3.33 -1.29
CA PHE A 77 15.84 3.54 -1.52
C PHE A 77 14.93 2.70 -0.63
N VAL A 78 15.53 1.82 0.19
CA VAL A 78 14.83 1.05 1.22
C VAL A 78 15.24 1.61 2.58
N CYS A 79 14.59 2.70 2.97
CA CYS A 79 14.84 3.40 4.21
C CYS A 79 13.59 4.15 4.67
N GLU A 80 13.57 4.52 5.94
CA GLU A 80 12.47 5.30 6.55
C GLU A 80 12.29 6.67 5.88
N SER A 81 13.38 7.38 5.59
CA SER A 81 13.32 8.69 4.94
C SER A 81 12.65 8.63 3.56
N ARG A 82 12.94 7.60 2.76
CA ARG A 82 12.24 7.37 1.49
C ARG A 82 10.75 7.12 1.71
N LEU A 83 10.40 6.29 2.68
CA LEU A 83 9.00 6.01 3.00
C LEU A 83 8.27 7.30 3.41
N MET A 84 8.88 8.14 4.23
CA MET A 84 8.29 9.42 4.62
C MET A 84 8.06 10.36 3.44
N ASN A 85 8.96 10.36 2.44
CA ASN A 85 8.77 11.14 1.21
C ASN A 85 7.64 10.61 0.31
N MET A 86 7.21 9.36 0.50
CA MET A 86 6.10 8.76 -0.26
C MET A 86 4.71 9.09 0.29
N LEU A 87 4.63 9.48 1.57
CA LEU A 87 3.39 9.77 2.31
C LEU A 87 2.99 11.24 2.16
#